data_AF-A0A5Q4E1C0-F1
#
_entry.id   AF-A0A5Q4E1C0-F1
#
_cell.length_a   1.000
_cell.length_b   1.000
_cell.length_c   1.000
_cell.angle_alpha   90.00
_cell.angle_beta   90.00
_cell.angle_gamma   90.00
#
_symmetry.space_group_name_H-M   'P 1'
#
loop_
_entity.id
_entity.type
_entity.pdbx_description
1 polymer ?
#
loop_
_entity_poly.entity_id
_entity_poly.type
_entity_poly.pdbx_seq_one_letter_code
_entity_poly.pdbx_strand_id
1 'polypeptide(L)'
;MSGARQLALNVLLQVQAGAYADVALHRTLAQADLSEADRGLATELIYGTVRRQRTLDALVGQLGTRPADKQPPVLRLVLHLGLYQLRYLSAVPASAAVNTSVDLAKANGLGKLSGVVNGLLRQYIRQAELGTDPLQLPDQPVTALGLGHSYPDWLVALWLDQLGPDETDQLCQWFNQVPSIDLRVNRGQATIAAINLAFATAGVAVAAIPGVPDGLRLVNHQGALSDLPGYEAGWWSVQDASAQLVGLLLDPQPGETVLDVCAAPGGKATQIAEIVGETGTVVACDRAPSRLKKITANARRLGLGNVQTQAVDSTDLAPFHHQFDRVLVDAPCSGLGTLHRHADARWRQTPESIASLAELQTALLAEAARCVKPGGTLVYATCTLHPAENEAVIEQFCHTNPAWQIQPPDPGFGQGLEAAAEGWLRVWPHRQNMDGFFMAKLQAA
;
A
#
# COMPACT_ATOMS: atom_id res chain seq x y z
N MET A 1 23.37 19.77 13.05
CA MET A 1 22.00 19.66 12.51
C MET A 1 21.68 18.18 12.44
N SER A 2 20.54 17.72 12.95
CA SER A 2 20.21 16.29 12.86
C SER A 2 20.02 15.94 11.38
N GLY A 3 20.84 15.03 10.85
CA GLY A 3 20.82 14.66 9.43
C GLY A 3 19.43 14.18 8.98
N ALA A 4 18.65 13.59 9.90
CA ALA A 4 17.30 13.12 9.67
C ALA A 4 16.32 14.21 9.17
N ARG A 5 16.27 15.40 9.81
CA ARG A 5 15.31 16.46 9.42
C ARG A 5 15.66 17.09 8.08
N GLN A 6 16.95 17.27 7.80
CA GLN A 6 17.41 17.80 6.51
C GLN A 6 17.12 16.79 5.39
N LEU A 7 17.37 15.51 5.63
CA LEU A 7 17.02 14.46 4.67
C LEU A 7 15.51 14.43 4.42
N ALA A 8 14.69 14.52 5.48
CA ALA A 8 13.25 14.57 5.37
C ALA A 8 12.77 15.75 4.50
N LEU A 9 13.30 16.96 4.75
CA LEU A 9 13.00 18.13 3.92
C LEU A 9 13.36 17.90 2.44
N ASN A 10 14.56 17.36 2.17
CA ASN A 10 15.02 17.10 0.80
C ASN A 10 14.13 16.09 0.06
N VAL A 11 13.68 15.03 0.76
CA VAL A 11 12.76 14.05 0.17
C VAL A 11 11.38 14.67 -0.05
N LEU A 12 10.85 15.41 0.92
CA LEU A 12 9.54 16.06 0.80
C LEU A 12 9.50 17.09 -0.34
N LEU A 13 10.61 17.79 -0.61
CA LEU A 13 10.73 18.67 -1.79
C LEU A 13 10.64 17.89 -3.10
N GLN A 14 11.24 16.69 -3.18
CA GLN A 14 11.09 15.82 -4.36
C GLN A 14 9.65 15.31 -4.51
N VAL A 15 8.99 14.98 -3.40
CA VAL A 15 7.58 14.56 -3.39
C VAL A 15 6.67 15.69 -3.87
N GLN A 16 6.89 16.92 -3.38
CA GLN A 16 6.17 18.11 -3.83
C GLN A 16 6.40 18.38 -5.34
N ALA A 17 7.56 18.01 -5.88
CA ALA A 17 7.86 18.07 -7.30
C ALA A 17 7.29 16.89 -8.13
N GLY A 18 6.55 15.97 -7.50
CA GLY A 18 5.82 14.88 -8.16
C GLY A 18 6.40 13.47 -7.96
N ALA A 19 7.56 13.32 -7.32
CA ALA A 19 8.14 12.00 -7.05
C ALA A 19 7.29 11.21 -6.04
N TYR A 20 7.19 9.89 -6.21
CA TYR A 20 6.55 9.04 -5.20
C TYR A 20 7.41 8.99 -3.93
N ALA A 21 6.74 8.99 -2.77
CA ALA A 21 7.42 9.13 -1.47
C ALA A 21 8.40 7.98 -1.20
N ASP A 22 8.01 6.75 -1.50
CA ASP A 22 8.82 5.54 -1.37
C ASP A 22 10.05 5.57 -2.28
N VAL A 23 9.88 5.96 -3.54
CA VAL A 23 10.96 6.07 -4.53
C VAL A 23 11.96 7.15 -4.14
N ALA A 24 11.48 8.33 -3.73
CA ALA A 24 12.33 9.45 -3.32
C ALA A 24 13.09 9.12 -2.02
N LEU A 25 12.42 8.48 -1.06
CA LEU A 25 13.03 8.01 0.19
C LEU A 25 14.14 7.00 -0.09
N HIS A 26 13.84 5.90 -0.81
CA HIS A 26 14.80 4.84 -1.06
C HIS A 26 16.06 5.35 -1.77
N ARG A 27 15.87 6.19 -2.80
CA ARG A 27 16.98 6.82 -3.52
C ARG A 27 17.86 7.67 -2.61
N THR A 28 17.26 8.49 -1.76
CA THR A 28 17.98 9.42 -0.89
C THR A 28 18.66 8.69 0.27
N LEU A 29 18.00 7.70 0.88
CA LEU A 29 18.59 6.87 1.94
C LEU A 29 19.77 6.03 1.47
N ALA A 30 19.74 5.53 0.23
CA ALA A 30 20.85 4.76 -0.34
C ALA A 30 22.15 5.58 -0.49
N GLN A 31 22.04 6.90 -0.53
CA GLN A 31 23.17 7.82 -0.69
C GLN A 31 23.56 8.52 0.62
N ALA A 32 22.76 8.38 1.67
CA ALA A 32 22.95 9.06 2.94
C ALA A 32 23.78 8.21 3.91
N ASP A 33 24.73 8.85 4.59
CA ASP A 33 25.43 8.27 5.74
C ASP A 33 24.73 8.72 7.03
N LEU A 34 23.82 7.88 7.52
CA LEU A 34 23.01 8.13 8.72
C LEU A 34 23.04 6.90 9.63
N SER A 35 23.03 7.16 10.93
CA SER A 35 22.76 6.15 11.95
C SER A 35 21.36 5.55 11.74
N GLU A 36 21.16 4.32 12.20
CA GLU A 36 19.85 3.64 12.10
C GLU A 36 18.72 4.45 12.77
N ALA A 37 19.00 5.05 13.93
CA ALA A 37 18.05 5.91 14.62
C ALA A 37 17.65 7.14 13.78
N ASP A 38 18.61 7.79 13.12
CA ASP A 38 18.32 8.92 12.23
C ASP A 38 17.59 8.48 10.96
N ARG A 39 17.86 7.28 10.43
CA ARG A 39 17.10 6.71 9.29
C ARG A 39 15.66 6.44 9.65
N GLY A 40 15.41 5.83 10.81
CA GLY A 40 14.06 5.57 11.32
C GLY A 40 13.28 6.87 11.49
N LEU A 41 13.91 7.87 12.12
CA LEU A 41 13.28 9.17 12.32
C LEU A 41 13.03 9.93 11.01
N ALA A 42 13.97 9.91 10.05
CA ALA A 42 13.74 10.52 8.75
C ALA A 42 12.57 9.87 8.01
N THR A 43 12.51 8.53 8.03
CA THR A 43 11.42 7.74 7.43
C THR A 43 10.06 8.11 8.04
N GLU A 44 9.99 8.17 9.37
CA GLU A 44 8.78 8.57 10.10
C GLU A 44 8.36 10.00 9.74
N LEU A 45 9.30 10.95 9.72
CA LEU A 45 9.00 12.33 9.36
C LEU A 45 8.49 12.49 7.93
N ILE A 46 9.06 11.75 6.97
CA ILE A 46 8.67 11.81 5.55
C ILE A 46 7.26 11.24 5.37
N TYR A 47 7.05 9.98 5.73
CA TYR A 47 5.75 9.33 5.54
C TYR A 47 4.67 9.99 6.37
N GLY A 48 4.98 10.34 7.61
CA GLY A 48 4.09 11.05 8.52
C GLY A 48 3.63 12.40 7.98
N THR A 49 4.55 13.20 7.45
CA THR A 49 4.24 14.52 6.87
C THR A 49 3.37 14.39 5.61
N VAL A 50 3.67 13.43 4.73
CA VAL A 50 2.85 13.16 3.52
C VAL A 50 1.44 12.72 3.91
N ARG A 51 1.34 11.79 4.87
CA ARG A 51 0.08 11.24 5.38
C ARG A 51 -0.80 12.32 6.01
N ARG A 52 -0.21 13.23 6.78
CA ARG A 52 -0.91 14.31 7.51
C ARG A 52 -0.92 15.65 6.78
N GLN A 53 -0.57 15.71 5.49
CA GLN A 53 -0.38 16.95 4.75
C GLN A 53 -1.54 17.94 4.89
N ARG A 54 -2.79 17.51 4.69
CA ARG A 54 -3.96 18.41 4.76
C ARG A 54 -4.20 18.92 6.18
N THR A 55 -3.99 18.08 7.19
CA THR A 55 -4.08 18.50 8.60
C THR A 55 -3.00 19.55 8.93
N LEU A 56 -1.77 19.33 8.46
CA LEU A 56 -0.65 20.24 8.69
C LEU A 56 -0.86 21.57 7.94
N ASP A 57 -1.39 21.53 6.73
CA ASP A 57 -1.78 22.73 5.97
C ASP A 57 -2.84 23.56 6.72
N ALA A 58 -3.87 22.89 7.26
CA ALA A 58 -4.90 23.55 8.04
C ALA A 58 -4.32 24.22 9.29
N LEU A 59 -3.43 23.55 10.02
CA LEU A 59 -2.73 24.13 11.17
C LEU A 59 -1.90 25.35 10.79
N VAL A 60 -1.17 25.30 9.67
CA VAL A 60 -0.41 26.46 9.17
C VAL A 60 -1.35 27.62 8.85
N GLY A 61 -2.51 27.35 8.25
CA GLY A 61 -3.51 28.37 7.93
C GLY A 61 -4.20 28.98 9.16
N GLN A 62 -4.52 28.16 10.18
CA GLN A 62 -5.21 28.60 11.39
C GLN A 62 -4.30 29.33 12.38
N LEU A 63 -3.01 28.94 12.45
CA LEU A 63 -2.04 29.54 13.36
C LEU A 63 -1.27 30.69 12.72
N GLY A 64 -1.10 30.67 11.40
CA GLY A 64 -0.36 31.66 10.63
C GLY A 64 -1.22 32.83 10.17
N THR A 65 -0.55 33.85 9.60
CA THR A 65 -1.20 35.00 8.96
C THR A 65 -1.44 34.81 7.47
N ARG A 66 -0.93 33.70 6.89
CA ARG A 66 -1.07 33.35 5.48
C ARG A 66 -1.41 31.86 5.35
N PRO A 67 -2.31 31.48 4.42
CA PRO A 67 -2.58 30.09 4.09
C PRO A 67 -1.33 29.31 3.70
N ALA A 68 -1.34 27.99 3.93
CA ALA A 68 -0.18 27.12 3.72
C ALA A 68 0.33 27.13 2.26
N ASP A 69 -0.57 27.13 1.28
CA ASP A 69 -0.24 27.17 -0.15
C ASP A 69 0.39 28.51 -0.60
N LYS A 70 0.26 29.57 0.20
CA LYS A 70 0.89 30.87 -0.03
C LYS A 70 2.23 31.04 0.69
N GLN A 71 2.66 30.06 1.48
CA GLN A 71 3.98 30.05 2.10
C GLN A 71 5.04 29.66 1.05
N PRO A 72 6.28 30.18 1.17
CA PRO A 72 7.40 29.65 0.40
C PRO A 72 7.51 28.12 0.55
N PRO A 73 7.72 27.33 -0.52
CA PRO A 73 7.67 25.86 -0.46
C PRO A 73 8.54 25.25 0.65
N VAL A 74 9.78 25.71 0.77
CA VAL A 74 10.71 25.26 1.83
C VAL A 74 10.18 25.64 3.22
N LEU A 75 9.62 26.84 3.40
CA LEU A 75 9.08 27.27 4.69
C LEU A 75 7.88 26.39 5.08
N ARG A 76 6.96 26.13 4.15
CA ARG A 76 5.79 25.28 4.38
C ARG A 76 6.21 23.90 4.88
N LEU A 77 7.17 23.26 4.22
CA LEU A 77 7.65 21.94 4.63
C LEU A 77 8.39 21.96 5.99
N VAL A 78 9.15 23.01 6.30
CA VAL A 78 9.74 23.16 7.65
C VAL A 78 8.66 23.30 8.72
N LEU A 79 7.60 24.07 8.45
CA LEU A 79 6.46 24.18 9.36
C LEU A 79 5.73 22.84 9.51
N HIS A 80 5.53 22.10 8.42
CA HIS A 80 4.94 20.77 8.45
C HIS A 80 5.75 19.80 9.31
N LEU A 81 7.07 19.73 9.12
CA LEU A 81 7.94 18.89 9.93
C LEU A 81 7.90 19.27 11.42
N GLY A 82 7.88 20.57 11.73
CA GLY A 82 7.77 21.06 13.09
C GLY A 82 6.43 20.70 13.74
N LEU A 83 5.33 20.96 13.05
CA LEU A 83 3.97 20.64 13.51
C LEU A 83 3.75 19.13 13.63
N TYR A 84 4.27 18.34 12.69
CA TYR A 84 4.16 16.88 12.73
C TYR A 84 4.86 16.31 13.97
N GLN A 85 6.08 16.77 14.26
CA GLN A 85 6.80 16.38 15.48
C GLN A 85 6.00 16.74 16.74
N LEU A 86 5.45 17.95 16.82
CA LEU A 86 4.69 18.40 18.00
C LEU A 86 3.37 17.67 18.18
N ARG A 87 2.68 17.32 17.10
CA ARG A 87 1.33 16.73 17.15
C ARG A 87 1.35 15.21 17.26
N TYR A 88 2.29 14.53 16.59
CA TYR A 88 2.23 13.08 16.41
C TYR A 88 3.40 12.32 17.03
N LEU A 89 4.52 12.98 17.35
CA LEU A 89 5.72 12.31 17.90
C LEU A 89 5.91 12.63 19.39
N SER A 90 5.22 11.87 20.24
CA SER A 90 5.29 12.01 21.71
C SER A 90 6.71 11.87 22.29
N ALA A 91 7.58 11.11 21.62
CA ALA A 91 8.96 10.91 22.04
C ALA A 91 9.88 12.11 21.75
N VAL A 92 9.44 13.09 20.95
CA VAL A 92 10.23 14.29 20.61
C VAL A 92 9.84 15.43 21.54
N PRO A 93 10.75 15.94 22.41
CA PRO A 93 10.45 17.08 23.26
C PRO A 93 10.05 18.31 22.45
N ALA A 94 9.02 19.04 22.91
CA ALA A 94 8.51 20.21 22.19
C ALA A 94 9.59 21.27 21.90
N SER A 95 10.49 21.51 22.85
CA SER A 95 11.64 22.42 22.68
C SER A 95 12.59 21.95 21.57
N ALA A 96 12.82 20.64 21.45
CA ALA A 96 13.66 20.05 20.41
C ALA A 96 12.99 20.17 19.04
N ALA A 97 11.69 19.90 18.93
CA ALA A 97 10.93 20.07 17.68
C ALA A 97 10.99 21.53 17.17
N VAL A 98 10.81 22.50 18.07
CA VAL A 98 10.92 23.94 17.73
C VAL A 98 12.34 24.31 17.31
N ASN A 99 13.34 24.02 18.14
CA ASN A 99 14.73 24.43 17.88
C ASN A 99 15.27 23.82 16.58
N THR A 100 15.04 22.52 16.37
CA THR A 100 15.49 21.84 15.14
C THR A 100 14.80 22.38 13.88
N SER A 101 13.51 22.75 13.96
CA SER A 101 12.79 23.35 12.83
C SER A 101 13.29 24.77 12.52
N VAL A 102 13.62 25.56 13.56
CA VAL A 102 14.23 26.89 13.41
C VAL A 102 15.60 26.80 12.76
N ASP A 103 16.42 25.86 13.20
CA ASP A 103 17.76 25.64 12.63
C ASP A 103 17.68 25.10 11.19
N LEU A 104 16.70 24.22 10.91
CA LEU A 104 16.42 23.75 9.55
C LEU A 104 16.05 24.91 8.62
N ALA A 105 15.20 25.85 9.06
CA ALA A 105 14.90 27.06 8.28
C ALA A 105 16.14 27.90 7.99
N LYS A 106 16.98 28.15 9.01
CA LYS A 106 18.22 28.93 8.85
C LYS A 106 19.17 28.27 7.84
N ALA A 107 19.34 26.96 7.95
CA ALA A 107 20.21 26.17 7.08
C ALA A 107 19.78 26.18 5.61
N ASN A 108 18.48 26.30 5.34
CA ASN A 108 17.92 26.28 3.99
C ASN A 108 17.62 27.71 3.47
N GLY A 109 18.40 28.69 3.90
CA GLY A 109 18.34 30.07 3.38
C GLY A 109 17.17 30.92 3.90
N LEU A 110 16.39 30.42 4.87
CA LEU A 110 15.21 31.09 5.42
C LEU A 110 15.49 31.75 6.77
N GLY A 111 16.72 32.19 7.03
CA GLY A 111 17.12 32.81 8.30
C GLY A 111 16.24 33.98 8.73
N LYS A 112 15.79 34.82 7.78
CA LYS A 112 14.86 35.94 8.05
C LYS A 112 13.47 35.48 8.49
N LEU A 113 13.07 34.25 8.15
CA LEU A 113 11.78 33.66 8.47
C LEU A 113 11.84 32.68 9.65
N SER A 114 13.02 32.49 10.27
CA SER A 114 13.16 31.58 11.41
C SER A 114 12.33 32.03 12.62
N GLY A 115 12.10 33.35 12.77
CA GLY A 115 11.20 33.91 13.77
C GLY A 115 9.73 33.51 13.55
N VAL A 116 9.31 33.38 12.28
CA VAL A 116 7.97 32.91 11.91
C VAL A 116 7.80 31.45 12.32
N VAL A 117 8.80 30.60 12.02
CA VAL A 117 8.80 29.18 12.43
C VAL A 117 8.69 29.06 13.95
N ASN A 118 9.55 29.76 14.70
CA ASN A 118 9.52 29.74 16.15
C ASN A 118 8.17 30.24 16.71
N GLY A 119 7.65 31.34 16.16
CA GLY A 119 6.39 31.95 16.61
C GLY A 119 5.19 31.01 16.42
N LEU A 120 5.04 30.43 15.23
CA LEU A 120 3.93 29.54 14.90
C LEU A 120 3.95 28.27 15.75
N LEU A 121 5.11 27.61 15.85
CA LEU A 121 5.23 26.37 16.64
C LEU A 121 5.03 26.62 18.14
N ARG A 122 5.48 27.76 18.67
CA ARG A 122 5.19 28.14 20.07
C ARG A 122 3.73 28.51 20.29
N GLN A 123 3.06 29.08 19.29
CA GLN A 123 1.62 29.32 19.36
C GLN A 123 0.84 28.00 19.42
N TYR A 124 1.21 27.00 18.61
CA TYR A 124 0.63 25.65 18.70
C TYR A 124 0.76 25.08 20.12
N ILE A 125 1.95 25.11 20.70
CA ILE A 125 2.21 24.60 22.06
C ILE A 125 1.32 25.30 23.08
N ARG A 126 1.27 26.64 23.07
CA ARG A 126 0.43 27.41 24.00
C ARG A 126 -1.05 27.06 23.89
N GLN A 127 -1.58 26.88 22.67
CA GLN A 127 -2.99 26.50 22.49
C GLN A 127 -3.25 25.08 23.01
N ALA A 128 -2.33 24.14 22.77
CA ALA A 128 -2.45 22.78 23.28
C ALA A 128 -2.42 22.73 24.83
N GLU A 129 -1.59 23.55 25.47
CA GLU A 129 -1.51 23.68 26.93
C GLU A 129 -2.78 24.27 27.57
N LEU A 130 -3.59 25.03 26.80
CA LEU A 130 -4.88 25.57 27.24
C LEU A 130 -6.02 24.53 27.25
N GLY A 131 -5.73 23.27 26.86
CA GLY A 131 -6.70 22.17 26.86
C GLY A 131 -7.63 22.13 25.65
N THR A 132 -7.46 23.03 24.69
CA THR A 132 -8.16 23.02 23.40
C THR A 132 -7.28 22.42 22.31
N ASP A 133 -7.79 21.51 21.47
CA ASP A 133 -7.02 21.05 20.29
C ASP A 133 -6.75 22.26 19.38
N PRO A 134 -5.47 22.59 19.07
CA PRO A 134 -5.16 23.70 18.16
C PRO A 134 -5.78 23.56 16.77
N LEU A 135 -6.11 22.34 16.34
CA LEU A 135 -6.81 22.07 15.09
C LEU A 135 -8.32 22.27 15.28
N GLN A 136 -8.84 23.35 14.70
CA GLN A 136 -10.28 23.58 14.64
C GLN A 136 -10.88 22.84 13.44
N LEU A 137 -11.80 21.92 13.69
CA LEU A 137 -12.52 21.17 12.65
C LEU A 137 -13.82 21.91 12.27
N PRO A 138 -14.22 21.89 10.99
CA PRO A 138 -15.53 22.39 10.57
C PRO A 138 -16.66 21.45 11.03
N ASP A 139 -17.90 21.93 11.02
CA ASP A 139 -19.08 21.13 11.43
C ASP A 139 -19.50 20.07 10.39
N GLN A 140 -19.16 20.30 9.11
CA GLN A 140 -19.60 19.43 8.02
C GLN A 140 -18.81 18.10 8.03
N PRO A 141 -19.46 16.92 8.14
CA PRO A 141 -18.77 15.65 8.43
C PRO A 141 -17.67 15.27 7.45
N VAL A 142 -17.89 15.42 6.14
CA VAL A 142 -16.90 15.09 5.10
C VAL A 142 -15.63 15.91 5.30
N THR A 143 -15.77 17.22 5.47
CA THR A 143 -14.67 18.16 5.63
C THR A 143 -14.00 17.98 7.00
N ALA A 144 -14.79 17.70 8.04
CA ALA A 144 -14.28 17.44 9.38
C ALA A 144 -13.35 16.22 9.42
N LEU A 145 -13.82 15.08 8.91
CA LEU A 145 -13.03 13.85 8.80
C LEU A 145 -11.86 14.00 7.83
N GLY A 146 -12.10 14.62 6.67
CA GLY A 146 -11.06 14.86 5.67
C GLY A 146 -9.93 15.74 6.19
N LEU A 147 -10.24 16.78 6.96
CA LEU A 147 -9.26 17.68 7.56
C LEU A 147 -8.56 17.03 8.78
N GLY A 148 -9.33 16.40 9.67
CA GLY A 148 -8.81 15.77 10.88
C GLY A 148 -7.89 14.58 10.59
N HIS A 149 -8.26 13.77 9.59
CA HIS A 149 -7.50 12.58 9.20
C HIS A 149 -6.62 12.74 7.97
N SER A 150 -6.67 13.90 7.30
CA SER A 150 -5.87 14.20 6.11
C SER A 150 -6.17 13.27 4.92
N TYR A 151 -7.40 13.37 4.42
CA TYR A 151 -7.88 12.77 3.18
C TYR A 151 -8.58 13.81 2.31
N PRO A 152 -8.67 13.65 0.98
CA PRO A 152 -9.56 14.45 0.13
C PRO A 152 -11.04 14.25 0.50
N ASP A 153 -11.84 15.30 0.30
CA ASP A 153 -13.28 15.25 0.62
C ASP A 153 -14.04 14.20 -0.20
N TRP A 154 -13.68 14.00 -1.47
CA TRP A 154 -14.35 13.03 -2.33
C TRP A 154 -14.15 11.57 -1.85
N LEU A 155 -12.98 11.24 -1.28
CA LEU A 155 -12.73 9.92 -0.70
C LEU A 155 -13.53 9.71 0.58
N VAL A 156 -13.58 10.73 1.44
CA VAL A 156 -14.35 10.66 2.68
C VAL A 156 -15.84 10.56 2.39
N ALA A 157 -16.34 11.29 1.40
CA ALA A 157 -17.73 11.21 0.96
C ALA A 157 -18.10 9.79 0.47
N LEU A 158 -17.21 9.18 -0.32
CA LEU A 158 -17.37 7.79 -0.77
C LEU A 158 -17.44 6.81 0.42
N TRP A 159 -16.51 6.91 1.37
CA TRP A 159 -16.51 6.00 2.52
C TRP A 159 -17.70 6.21 3.44
N LEU A 160 -18.15 7.46 3.64
CA LEU A 160 -19.35 7.76 4.42
C LEU A 160 -20.60 7.13 3.80
N ASP A 161 -20.70 7.11 2.48
CA ASP A 161 -21.79 6.45 1.76
C ASP A 161 -21.73 4.92 1.94
N GLN A 162 -20.55 4.31 1.88
CA GLN A 162 -20.36 2.86 1.97
C GLN A 162 -20.43 2.29 3.41
N LEU A 163 -19.94 3.04 4.40
CA LEU A 163 -19.66 2.53 5.76
C LEU A 163 -20.37 3.33 6.86
N GLY A 164 -20.88 4.52 6.57
CA GLY A 164 -21.36 5.44 7.59
C GLY A 164 -20.23 6.10 8.39
N PRO A 165 -20.57 6.98 9.35
CA PRO A 165 -19.61 7.86 10.03
C PRO A 165 -18.59 7.12 10.91
N ASP A 166 -19.04 6.22 11.77
CA ASP A 166 -18.18 5.60 12.78
C ASP A 166 -17.12 4.68 12.14
N GLU A 167 -17.52 3.89 11.15
CA GLU A 167 -16.59 3.02 10.43
C GLU A 167 -15.68 3.80 9.47
N THR A 168 -16.17 4.90 8.87
CA THR A 168 -15.30 5.79 8.06
C THR A 168 -14.19 6.38 8.92
N ASP A 169 -14.51 6.80 10.14
CA ASP A 169 -13.52 7.30 11.10
C ASP A 169 -12.47 6.22 11.43
N GLN A 170 -12.90 4.99 11.72
CA GLN A 170 -12.00 3.86 11.96
C GLN A 170 -11.10 3.54 10.74
N LEU A 171 -11.66 3.54 9.53
CA LEU A 171 -10.91 3.33 8.30
C LEU A 171 -9.86 4.44 8.09
N CYS A 172 -10.25 5.69 8.30
CA CYS A 172 -9.36 6.85 8.21
C CYS A 172 -8.20 6.76 9.21
N GLN A 173 -8.49 6.35 10.44
CA GLN A 173 -7.49 6.12 11.48
C GLN A 173 -6.54 4.99 11.10
N TRP A 174 -7.06 3.84 10.64
CA TRP A 174 -6.25 2.69 10.25
C TRP A 174 -5.30 3.03 9.11
N PHE A 175 -5.79 3.72 8.07
CA PHE A 175 -4.95 4.15 6.95
C PHE A 175 -3.88 5.19 7.32
N ASN A 176 -3.96 5.76 8.53
CA ASN A 176 -2.95 6.65 9.06
C ASN A 176 -1.93 5.98 9.99
N GLN A 177 -2.00 4.66 10.18
CA GLN A 177 -1.05 3.90 10.96
C GLN A 177 0.21 3.55 10.15
N VAL A 178 1.25 3.09 10.85
CA VAL A 178 2.44 2.52 10.21
C VAL A 178 2.10 1.12 9.70
N PRO A 179 2.41 0.79 8.43
CA PRO A 179 2.17 -0.56 7.91
C PRO A 179 2.87 -1.66 8.69
N SER A 180 2.14 -2.76 8.92
CA SER A 180 2.77 -4.03 9.29
C SER A 180 3.53 -4.62 8.10
N ILE A 181 4.52 -5.45 8.39
CA ILE A 181 5.24 -6.21 7.37
C ILE A 181 4.80 -7.66 7.49
N ASP A 182 4.17 -8.13 6.41
CA ASP A 182 3.69 -9.49 6.28
C ASP A 182 4.61 -10.27 5.33
N LEU A 183 4.88 -11.50 5.71
CA LEU A 183 5.73 -12.44 5.00
C LEU A 183 4.88 -13.61 4.50
N ARG A 184 5.15 -14.07 3.29
CA ARG A 184 4.69 -15.36 2.77
C ARG A 184 5.82 -16.37 2.92
N VAL A 185 5.55 -17.48 3.61
CA VAL A 185 6.46 -18.62 3.74
C VAL A 185 6.46 -19.45 2.46
N ASN A 186 7.65 -19.69 1.91
CA ASN A 186 7.85 -20.60 0.79
C ASN A 186 8.00 -22.04 1.31
N ARG A 187 6.91 -22.81 1.24
CA ARG A 187 6.84 -24.20 1.74
C ARG A 187 7.78 -25.16 1.01
N GLY A 188 8.24 -24.81 -0.20
CA GLY A 188 9.25 -25.60 -0.92
C GLY A 188 10.65 -25.49 -0.32
N GLN A 189 10.93 -24.42 0.45
CA GLN A 189 12.27 -24.15 0.99
C GLN A 189 12.34 -24.32 2.51
N ALA A 190 11.27 -24.03 3.25
CA ALA A 190 11.25 -24.12 4.70
C ALA A 190 9.86 -24.38 5.28
N THR A 191 9.83 -24.91 6.51
CA THR A 191 8.60 -25.03 7.29
C THR A 191 8.39 -23.79 8.18
N ILE A 192 7.14 -23.47 8.50
CA ILE A 192 6.81 -22.40 9.47
C ILE A 192 7.55 -22.61 10.80
N ALA A 193 7.64 -23.84 11.28
CA ALA A 193 8.32 -24.16 12.54
C ALA A 193 9.83 -23.82 12.48
N ALA A 194 10.49 -24.12 11.36
CA ALA A 194 11.90 -23.80 11.17
C ALA A 194 12.14 -22.28 11.11
N ILE A 195 11.27 -21.55 10.41
CA ILE A 195 11.34 -20.09 10.32
C ILE A 195 11.11 -19.46 11.71
N ASN A 196 10.08 -19.88 12.44
CA ASN A 196 9.79 -19.38 13.79
C ASN A 196 10.99 -19.60 14.73
N LEU A 197 11.64 -20.77 14.68
CA LEU A 197 12.82 -21.05 15.49
C LEU A 197 14.02 -20.14 15.12
N ALA A 198 14.27 -19.96 13.82
CA ALA A 198 15.35 -19.11 13.34
C ALA A 198 15.13 -17.64 13.72
N PHE A 199 13.91 -17.13 13.58
CA PHE A 199 13.54 -15.78 13.99
C PHE A 199 13.63 -15.61 15.51
N ALA A 200 13.14 -16.57 16.31
CA ALA A 200 13.26 -16.51 17.76
C ALA A 200 14.73 -16.46 18.21
N THR A 201 15.61 -17.24 17.55
CA THR A 201 17.06 -17.23 17.83
C THR A 201 17.71 -15.89 17.45
N ALA A 202 17.20 -15.23 16.42
CA ALA A 202 17.61 -13.89 16.01
C ALA A 202 16.93 -12.76 16.82
N GLY A 203 16.09 -13.08 17.82
CA GLY A 203 15.36 -12.09 18.62
C GLY A 203 14.20 -11.40 17.89
N VAL A 204 13.73 -11.98 16.77
CA VAL A 204 12.63 -11.47 15.95
C VAL A 204 11.36 -12.24 16.30
N ALA A 205 10.33 -11.52 16.69
CA ALA A 205 9.00 -12.07 16.97
C ALA A 205 8.12 -11.94 15.72
N VAL A 206 7.45 -13.04 15.41
CA VAL A 206 6.44 -13.14 14.35
C VAL A 206 5.16 -13.72 14.91
N ALA A 207 4.03 -13.35 14.31
CA ALA A 207 2.72 -13.93 14.59
C ALA A 207 2.14 -14.55 13.32
N ALA A 208 1.46 -15.69 13.45
CA ALA A 208 0.68 -16.24 12.35
C ALA A 208 -0.48 -15.30 12.00
N ILE A 209 -0.82 -15.21 10.72
CA ILE A 209 -1.94 -14.39 10.25
C ILE A 209 -3.19 -15.28 10.12
N PRO A 210 -4.26 -15.02 10.90
CA PRO A 210 -5.50 -15.79 10.82
C PRO A 210 -6.04 -15.86 9.39
N GLY A 211 -6.43 -17.06 8.94
CA GLY A 211 -6.98 -17.25 7.59
C GLY A 211 -5.97 -17.21 6.43
N VAL A 212 -4.67 -17.02 6.71
CA VAL A 212 -3.60 -16.98 5.70
C VAL A 212 -2.56 -18.04 6.06
N PRO A 213 -2.64 -19.27 5.51
CA PRO A 213 -1.87 -20.43 5.99
C PRO A 213 -0.36 -20.27 6.01
N ASP A 214 0.19 -19.49 5.07
CA ASP A 214 1.63 -19.23 4.91
C ASP A 214 2.02 -17.82 5.34
N GLY A 215 1.09 -17.08 5.95
CA GLY A 215 1.26 -15.69 6.37
C GLY A 215 1.87 -15.58 7.76
N LEU A 216 2.99 -14.86 7.85
CA LEU A 216 3.60 -14.44 9.11
C LEU A 216 3.70 -12.91 9.17
N ARG A 217 3.27 -12.30 10.26
CA ARG A 217 3.42 -10.86 10.52
C ARG A 217 4.60 -10.61 11.43
N LEU A 218 5.51 -9.73 11.00
CA LEU A 218 6.60 -9.24 11.86
C LEU A 218 6.03 -8.35 12.97
N VAL A 219 6.33 -8.70 14.23
CA VAL A 219 5.86 -7.97 15.42
C VAL A 219 6.89 -6.95 15.88
N ASN A 220 8.17 -7.32 15.86
CA ASN A 220 9.28 -6.42 16.11
C ASN A 220 10.38 -6.67 15.06
N HIS A 221 10.79 -5.60 14.40
CA HIS A 221 11.94 -5.65 13.50
C HIS A 221 12.62 -4.29 13.44
N GLN A 222 13.95 -4.33 13.40
CA GLN A 222 14.83 -3.20 13.14
C GLN A 222 15.87 -3.67 12.12
N GLY A 223 16.39 -2.75 11.31
CA GLY A 223 17.30 -3.06 10.22
C GLY A 223 16.64 -3.42 8.88
N ALA A 224 17.43 -4.03 7.99
CA ALA A 224 16.99 -4.42 6.67
C ALA A 224 16.38 -5.83 6.70
N LEU A 225 15.29 -6.01 5.95
CA LEU A 225 14.65 -7.33 5.82
C LEU A 225 15.57 -8.37 5.19
N SER A 226 16.54 -7.95 4.37
CA SER A 226 17.53 -8.86 3.77
C SER A 226 18.44 -9.55 4.78
N ASP A 227 18.59 -8.97 5.98
CA ASP A 227 19.48 -9.48 7.02
C ASP A 227 18.78 -10.55 7.88
N LEU A 228 17.46 -10.72 7.69
CA LEU A 228 16.67 -11.68 8.44
C LEU A 228 16.96 -13.13 8.00
N PRO A 229 16.95 -14.10 8.94
CA PRO A 229 17.18 -15.50 8.63
C PRO A 229 16.29 -16.01 7.49
N GLY A 230 16.90 -16.70 6.53
CA GLY A 230 16.18 -17.34 5.41
C GLY A 230 15.88 -16.43 4.21
N TYR A 231 16.22 -15.14 4.24
CA TYR A 231 15.99 -14.25 3.09
C TYR A 231 16.73 -14.71 1.82
N GLU A 232 18.06 -14.85 1.88
CA GLU A 232 18.87 -15.30 0.74
C GLU A 232 18.58 -16.76 0.34
N ALA A 233 18.19 -17.59 1.31
CA ALA A 233 17.81 -18.99 1.08
C ALA A 233 16.39 -19.14 0.50
N GLY A 234 15.67 -18.03 0.28
CA GLY A 234 14.34 -18.07 -0.32
C GLY A 234 13.24 -18.65 0.56
N TRP A 235 13.45 -18.72 1.89
CA TRP A 235 12.48 -19.31 2.83
C TRP A 235 11.16 -18.55 2.89
N TRP A 236 11.19 -17.27 2.55
CA TRP A 236 10.02 -16.39 2.56
C TRP A 236 10.20 -15.21 1.60
N SER A 237 9.10 -14.50 1.36
CA SER A 237 9.05 -13.22 0.63
C SER A 237 8.13 -12.24 1.34
N VAL A 238 8.32 -10.94 1.11
CA VAL A 238 7.40 -9.91 1.63
C VAL A 238 6.16 -9.88 0.74
N GLN A 239 4.99 -10.11 1.33
CA GLN A 239 3.70 -10.02 0.64
C GLN A 239 2.60 -9.79 1.67
N ASP A 240 1.78 -8.76 1.43
CA ASP A 240 0.62 -8.47 2.28
C ASP A 240 -0.35 -9.67 2.35
N ALA A 241 -0.95 -9.86 3.53
CA ALA A 241 -1.94 -10.92 3.77
C ALA A 241 -3.09 -10.93 2.74
N SER A 242 -3.66 -9.77 2.40
CA SER A 242 -4.73 -9.67 1.41
C SER A 242 -4.28 -10.10 0.01
N ALA A 243 -3.03 -9.77 -0.36
CA ALA A 243 -2.44 -10.19 -1.62
C ALA A 243 -2.13 -11.70 -1.65
N GLN A 244 -1.86 -12.33 -0.50
CA GLN A 244 -1.74 -13.78 -0.37
C GLN A 244 -3.09 -14.47 -0.57
N LEU A 245 -4.18 -13.90 -0.06
CA LEU A 245 -5.53 -14.44 -0.26
C LEU A 245 -5.91 -14.52 -1.74
N VAL A 246 -5.49 -13.58 -2.58
CA VAL A 246 -5.75 -13.62 -4.03
C VAL A 246 -5.20 -14.89 -4.67
N GLY A 247 -3.95 -15.26 -4.36
CA GLY A 247 -3.32 -16.48 -4.88
C GLY A 247 -4.02 -17.75 -4.37
N LEU A 248 -4.52 -17.72 -3.14
CA LEU A 248 -5.30 -18.82 -2.56
C LEU A 248 -6.71 -18.93 -3.17
N LEU A 249 -7.36 -17.81 -3.48
CA LEU A 249 -8.68 -17.80 -4.13
C LEU A 249 -8.61 -18.34 -5.55
N LEU A 250 -7.51 -18.05 -6.26
CA LEU A 250 -7.24 -18.64 -7.57
C LEU A 250 -7.17 -20.16 -7.51
N ASP A 251 -6.74 -20.71 -6.37
CA ASP A 251 -6.70 -22.15 -6.09
C ASP A 251 -5.94 -22.97 -7.16
N PRO A 252 -4.73 -22.54 -7.60
CA PRO A 252 -3.98 -23.29 -8.60
C PRO A 252 -3.62 -24.70 -8.11
N GLN A 253 -3.62 -25.68 -9.02
CA GLN A 253 -3.33 -27.07 -8.70
C GLN A 253 -1.91 -27.48 -9.15
N PRO A 254 -1.28 -28.47 -8.48
CA PRO A 254 0.00 -29.01 -8.91
C PRO A 254 0.00 -29.45 -10.38
N GLY A 255 0.98 -28.99 -11.17
CA GLY A 255 1.11 -29.29 -12.59
C GLY A 255 0.31 -28.41 -13.55
N GLU A 256 -0.56 -27.50 -13.06
CA GLU A 256 -1.32 -26.60 -13.93
C GLU A 256 -0.43 -25.53 -14.61
N THR A 257 -0.93 -25.01 -15.73
CA THR A 257 -0.36 -23.84 -16.40
C THR A 257 -1.22 -22.61 -16.11
N VAL A 258 -0.61 -21.60 -15.46
CA VAL A 258 -1.31 -20.42 -14.95
C VAL A 258 -0.75 -19.14 -15.56
N LEU A 259 -1.62 -18.20 -15.92
CA LEU A 259 -1.26 -16.86 -16.41
C LEU A 259 -1.47 -15.82 -15.31
N ASP A 260 -0.46 -15.01 -15.02
CA ASP A 260 -0.59 -13.77 -14.24
C ASP A 260 -0.44 -12.58 -15.20
N VAL A 261 -1.57 -11.90 -15.45
CA VAL A 261 -1.73 -10.94 -16.55
C VAL A 261 -1.02 -9.60 -16.28
N CYS A 262 -0.82 -9.23 -15.02
CA CYS A 262 -0.24 -7.95 -14.60
C CYS A 262 0.75 -8.18 -13.44
N ALA A 263 1.72 -9.06 -13.66
CA ALA A 263 2.38 -9.80 -12.60
C ALA A 263 3.35 -8.98 -11.74
N ALA A 264 3.94 -7.89 -12.22
CA ALA A 264 5.03 -7.25 -11.49
C ALA A 264 4.53 -6.48 -10.25
N PRO A 265 5.20 -6.61 -9.08
CA PRO A 265 6.59 -7.07 -8.90
C PRO A 265 6.79 -8.59 -8.71
N GLY A 266 5.74 -9.41 -8.83
CA GLY A 266 5.84 -10.88 -8.90
C GLY A 266 5.41 -11.61 -7.63
N GLY A 267 4.85 -10.91 -6.64
CA GLY A 267 4.41 -11.53 -5.38
C GLY A 267 3.41 -12.66 -5.64
N LYS A 268 2.34 -12.40 -6.40
CA LYS A 268 1.30 -13.38 -6.73
C LYS A 268 1.81 -14.44 -7.71
N ALA A 269 2.50 -14.06 -8.79
CA ALA A 269 3.17 -15.01 -9.70
C ALA A 269 4.06 -16.03 -8.97
N THR A 270 4.90 -15.58 -8.02
CA THR A 270 5.76 -16.50 -7.25
C THR A 270 4.97 -17.35 -6.26
N GLN A 271 3.90 -16.84 -5.66
CA GLN A 271 3.01 -17.65 -4.82
C GLN A 271 2.35 -18.76 -5.64
N ILE A 272 1.82 -18.43 -6.81
CA ILE A 272 1.20 -19.41 -7.71
C ILE A 272 2.24 -20.46 -8.12
N ALA A 273 3.46 -20.04 -8.42
CA ALA A 273 4.56 -20.93 -8.78
C ALA A 273 4.96 -21.90 -7.65
N GLU A 274 4.88 -21.46 -6.39
CA GLU A 274 5.07 -22.32 -5.22
C GLU A 274 3.97 -23.40 -5.14
N ILE A 275 2.72 -23.07 -5.50
CA ILE A 275 1.57 -23.98 -5.40
C ILE A 275 1.53 -24.98 -6.57
N VAL A 276 1.71 -24.53 -7.82
CA VAL A 276 1.68 -25.43 -9.00
C VAL A 276 2.88 -26.38 -9.03
N GLY A 277 3.94 -26.07 -8.27
CA GLY A 277 5.12 -26.90 -8.11
C GLY A 277 5.98 -27.01 -9.39
N GLU A 278 7.05 -27.80 -9.30
CA GLU A 278 8.08 -27.91 -10.35
C GLU A 278 7.55 -28.43 -11.69
N THR A 279 6.44 -29.17 -11.69
CA THR A 279 5.80 -29.71 -12.89
C THR A 279 4.80 -28.74 -13.53
N GLY A 280 4.38 -27.70 -12.82
CA GLY A 280 3.50 -26.65 -13.33
C GLY A 280 4.27 -25.53 -14.03
N THR A 281 3.56 -24.55 -14.56
CA THR A 281 4.18 -23.37 -15.21
C THR A 281 3.37 -22.11 -14.92
N VAL A 282 4.07 -21.03 -14.59
CA VAL A 282 3.47 -19.70 -14.43
C VAL A 282 4.02 -18.78 -15.51
N VAL A 283 3.14 -18.25 -16.35
CA VAL A 283 3.47 -17.18 -17.31
C VAL A 283 3.12 -15.85 -16.66
N ALA A 284 4.13 -15.01 -16.42
CA ALA A 284 4.01 -13.72 -15.77
C ALA A 284 4.18 -12.58 -16.78
N CYS A 285 3.10 -11.88 -17.08
CA CYS A 285 3.05 -10.81 -18.07
C CYS A 285 3.16 -9.42 -17.42
N ASP A 286 3.90 -8.52 -18.06
CA ASP A 286 3.88 -7.09 -17.74
C ASP A 286 4.35 -6.27 -18.94
N ARG A 287 3.77 -5.08 -19.15
CA ARG A 287 4.14 -4.22 -20.27
C ARG A 287 5.59 -3.72 -20.21
N ALA A 288 6.14 -3.53 -19.01
CA ALA A 288 7.46 -2.93 -18.84
C ALA A 288 8.55 -3.98 -18.57
N PRO A 289 9.55 -4.15 -19.48
CA PRO A 289 10.65 -5.10 -19.25
C PRO A 289 11.45 -4.84 -17.97
N SER A 290 11.54 -3.58 -17.53
CA SER A 290 12.20 -3.22 -16.28
C SER A 290 11.49 -3.76 -15.04
N ARG A 291 10.15 -3.89 -15.09
CA ARG A 291 9.33 -4.47 -14.01
C ARG A 291 9.50 -5.99 -13.94
N LEU A 292 9.58 -6.66 -15.09
CA LEU A 292 9.81 -8.10 -15.19
C LEU A 292 11.14 -8.54 -14.56
N LYS A 293 12.19 -7.71 -14.62
CA LYS A 293 13.48 -8.00 -13.94
C LYS A 293 13.31 -8.28 -12.45
N LYS A 294 12.36 -7.61 -11.78
CA LYS A 294 12.07 -7.86 -10.36
C LYS A 294 11.45 -9.25 -10.15
N ILE A 295 10.56 -9.67 -11.05
CA ILE A 295 9.94 -11.00 -11.02
C ILE A 295 11.03 -12.06 -11.19
N THR A 296 11.88 -11.94 -12.20
CA THR A 296 12.99 -12.88 -12.45
C THR A 296 13.95 -12.96 -11.27
N ALA A 297 14.30 -11.82 -10.67
CA ALA A 297 15.17 -11.79 -9.49
C ALA A 297 14.52 -12.47 -8.28
N ASN A 298 13.24 -12.21 -8.02
CA ASN A 298 12.49 -12.83 -6.92
C ASN A 298 12.32 -14.33 -7.13
N ALA A 299 11.93 -14.77 -8.33
CA ALA A 299 11.80 -16.18 -8.67
C ALA A 299 13.13 -16.92 -8.48
N ARG A 300 14.25 -16.35 -8.94
CA ARG A 300 15.59 -16.91 -8.72
C ARG A 300 15.94 -17.04 -7.25
N ARG A 301 15.71 -16.00 -6.45
CA ARG A 301 15.99 -16.02 -4.99
C ARG A 301 15.13 -17.08 -4.27
N LEU A 302 13.88 -17.24 -4.68
CA LEU A 302 12.94 -18.21 -4.12
C LEU A 302 13.16 -19.64 -4.64
N GLY A 303 14.09 -19.85 -5.57
CA GLY A 303 14.36 -21.17 -6.17
C GLY A 303 13.27 -21.64 -7.14
N LEU A 304 12.51 -20.73 -7.74
CA LEU A 304 11.37 -21.03 -8.60
C LEU A 304 11.81 -21.04 -10.07
N GLY A 305 12.02 -22.23 -10.62
CA GLY A 305 12.40 -22.45 -12.04
C GLY A 305 11.22 -22.47 -13.02
N ASN A 306 10.00 -22.47 -12.50
CA ASN A 306 8.73 -22.63 -13.23
C ASN A 306 8.03 -21.29 -13.55
N VAL A 307 8.70 -20.14 -13.37
CA VAL A 307 8.18 -18.81 -13.70
C VAL A 307 8.78 -18.31 -15.01
N GLN A 308 7.94 -18.05 -16.00
CA GLN A 308 8.31 -17.51 -17.31
C GLN A 308 7.80 -16.07 -17.44
N THR A 309 8.69 -15.11 -17.65
CA THR A 309 8.29 -13.69 -17.82
C THR A 309 8.09 -13.33 -19.29
N GLN A 310 6.99 -12.64 -19.60
CA GLN A 310 6.68 -12.17 -20.96
C GLN A 310 6.39 -10.66 -20.97
N ALA A 311 7.07 -9.92 -21.85
CA ALA A 311 6.84 -8.50 -22.02
C ALA A 311 5.75 -8.29 -23.08
N VAL A 312 4.53 -8.01 -22.64
CA VAL A 312 3.35 -7.91 -23.50
C VAL A 312 2.41 -6.82 -23.00
N ASP A 313 1.67 -6.19 -23.91
CA ASP A 313 0.51 -5.39 -23.53
C ASP A 313 -0.66 -6.32 -23.26
N SER A 314 -1.06 -6.43 -22.00
CA SER A 314 -2.08 -7.37 -21.57
C SER A 314 -3.49 -7.07 -22.07
N THR A 315 -3.68 -5.97 -22.80
CA THR A 315 -4.92 -5.69 -23.55
C THR A 315 -4.98 -6.43 -24.90
N ASP A 316 -3.88 -7.08 -25.32
CA ASP A 316 -3.82 -7.98 -26.47
C ASP A 316 -2.99 -9.24 -26.12
N LEU A 317 -3.70 -10.33 -25.84
CA LEU A 317 -3.15 -11.63 -25.45
C LEU A 317 -3.54 -12.70 -26.47
N ALA A 318 -3.77 -12.34 -27.73
CA ALA A 318 -4.12 -13.29 -28.79
C ALA A 318 -3.23 -14.55 -28.86
N PRO A 319 -1.88 -14.45 -28.67
CA PRO A 319 -1.02 -15.62 -28.66
C PRO A 319 -1.24 -16.58 -27.48
N PHE A 320 -2.03 -16.20 -26.48
CA PHE A 320 -2.26 -16.91 -25.22
C PHE A 320 -3.69 -17.47 -25.07
N HIS A 321 -4.55 -17.26 -26.08
CA HIS A 321 -5.94 -17.73 -26.04
C HIS A 321 -6.04 -19.24 -25.80
N HIS A 322 -6.94 -19.63 -24.89
CA HIS A 322 -7.26 -21.02 -24.52
C HIS A 322 -6.08 -21.90 -24.09
N GLN A 323 -5.06 -21.33 -23.45
CA GLN A 323 -3.84 -22.06 -23.05
C GLN A 323 -3.70 -22.29 -21.56
N PHE A 324 -4.49 -21.62 -20.74
CA PHE A 324 -4.28 -21.59 -19.29
C PHE A 324 -5.41 -22.28 -18.53
N ASP A 325 -5.05 -23.13 -17.58
CA ASP A 325 -6.00 -23.77 -16.67
C ASP A 325 -6.61 -22.71 -15.76
N ARG A 326 -5.79 -21.74 -15.34
CA ARG A 326 -6.22 -20.59 -14.54
C ARG A 326 -5.56 -19.30 -14.98
N VAL A 327 -6.27 -18.20 -14.81
CA VAL A 327 -5.79 -16.85 -15.14
C VAL A 327 -6.03 -15.92 -13.95
N LEU A 328 -5.02 -15.14 -13.59
CA LEU A 328 -5.10 -14.08 -12.59
C LEU A 328 -4.98 -12.72 -13.27
N VAL A 329 -5.95 -11.85 -12.99
CA VAL A 329 -5.95 -10.43 -13.33
C VAL A 329 -5.83 -9.62 -12.05
N ASP A 330 -4.59 -9.42 -11.58
CA ASP A 330 -4.27 -8.45 -10.53
C ASP A 330 -4.17 -7.06 -11.18
N ALA A 331 -5.32 -6.41 -11.37
CA ALA A 331 -5.43 -5.32 -12.31
C ALA A 331 -4.72 -4.04 -11.82
N PRO A 332 -4.10 -3.27 -12.74
CA PRO A 332 -3.62 -1.93 -12.40
C PRO A 332 -4.81 -1.10 -11.92
N CYS A 333 -4.72 -0.58 -10.70
CA CYS A 333 -5.80 0.14 -10.04
C CYS A 333 -5.29 1.36 -9.30
N SER A 334 -6.22 2.10 -8.69
CA SER A 334 -5.92 3.36 -8.00
C SER A 334 -5.06 3.18 -6.74
N GLY A 335 -5.00 1.97 -6.18
CA GLY A 335 -4.25 1.64 -4.98
C GLY A 335 -4.85 2.19 -3.68
N LEU A 336 -6.12 2.62 -3.69
CA LEU A 336 -6.78 3.25 -2.54
C LEU A 336 -7.02 2.31 -1.35
N GLY A 337 -6.80 1.00 -1.51
CA GLY A 337 -6.78 0.02 -0.42
C GLY A 337 -5.45 -0.03 0.34
N THR A 338 -4.40 0.65 -0.15
CA THR A 338 -3.03 0.55 0.39
C THR A 338 -2.52 1.87 1.00
N LEU A 339 -3.41 2.80 1.33
CA LEU A 339 -3.10 4.21 1.67
C LEU A 339 -2.20 4.43 2.89
N HIS A 340 -2.00 3.43 3.74
CA HIS A 340 -1.06 3.52 4.86
C HIS A 340 0.39 3.22 4.43
N ARG A 341 0.58 2.42 3.37
CA ARG A 341 1.87 2.17 2.69
C ARG A 341 2.18 3.28 1.69
N HIS A 342 1.19 3.66 0.89
CA HIS A 342 1.31 4.65 -0.19
C HIS A 342 0.47 5.88 0.12
N ALA A 343 0.87 6.62 1.15
CA ALA A 343 0.09 7.75 1.66
C ALA A 343 -0.11 8.88 0.65
N ASP A 344 0.79 9.05 -0.32
CA ASP A 344 0.65 10.05 -1.38
C ASP A 344 -0.40 9.67 -2.44
N ALA A 345 -0.78 8.40 -2.57
CA ALA A 345 -1.79 7.94 -3.53
C ALA A 345 -3.14 8.62 -3.31
N ARG A 346 -3.52 8.92 -2.06
CA ARG A 346 -4.77 9.64 -1.74
C ARG A 346 -4.87 11.03 -2.39
N TRP A 347 -3.75 11.66 -2.75
CA TRP A 347 -3.72 12.99 -3.38
C TRP A 347 -3.47 12.96 -4.89
N ARG A 348 -3.01 11.82 -5.41
CA ARG A 348 -2.72 11.63 -6.84
C ARG A 348 -3.94 11.16 -7.63
N GLN A 349 -4.87 10.47 -6.98
CA GLN A 349 -6.08 9.95 -7.61
C GLN A 349 -7.16 11.02 -7.70
N THR A 350 -7.90 11.00 -8.80
CA THR A 350 -9.09 11.82 -9.03
C THR A 350 -10.24 10.92 -9.53
N PRO A 351 -11.50 11.36 -9.45
CA PRO A 351 -12.62 10.61 -10.02
C PRO A 351 -12.41 10.24 -11.50
N GLU A 352 -11.76 11.11 -12.28
CA GLU A 352 -11.45 10.87 -13.70
C GLU A 352 -10.36 9.81 -13.89
N SER A 353 -9.33 9.79 -13.03
CA SER A 353 -8.30 8.75 -13.08
C SER A 353 -8.87 7.38 -12.72
N ILE A 354 -9.83 7.33 -11.79
CA ILE A 354 -10.56 6.11 -11.44
C ILE A 354 -11.38 5.59 -12.62
N ALA A 355 -12.14 6.46 -13.30
CA ALA A 355 -12.90 6.06 -14.47
C ALA A 355 -12.00 5.49 -15.58
N SER A 356 -10.86 6.14 -15.84
CA SER A 356 -9.88 5.67 -16.83
C SER A 356 -9.28 4.31 -16.47
N LEU A 357 -9.05 4.06 -15.17
CA LEU A 357 -8.57 2.77 -14.67
C LEU A 357 -9.62 1.67 -14.81
N ALA A 358 -10.89 1.96 -14.51
CA ALA A 358 -12.00 1.02 -14.66
C ALA A 358 -12.20 0.58 -16.13
N GLU A 359 -12.03 1.51 -17.09
CA GLU A 359 -12.06 1.18 -18.52
C GLU A 359 -10.92 0.21 -18.91
N LEU A 360 -9.70 0.51 -18.47
CA LEU A 360 -8.54 -0.37 -18.70
C LEU A 360 -8.75 -1.75 -18.06
N GLN A 361 -9.22 -1.80 -16.82
CA GLN A 361 -9.51 -3.03 -16.09
C GLN A 361 -10.56 -3.88 -16.83
N THR A 362 -11.60 -3.25 -17.37
CA THR A 362 -12.62 -3.92 -18.17
C THR A 362 -12.01 -4.56 -19.43
N ALA A 363 -11.14 -3.84 -20.14
CA ALA A 363 -10.46 -4.37 -21.32
C ALA A 363 -9.52 -5.54 -20.98
N LEU A 364 -8.75 -5.41 -19.90
CA LEU A 364 -7.85 -6.46 -19.41
C LEU A 364 -8.63 -7.73 -19.00
N LEU A 365 -9.75 -7.57 -18.29
CA LEU A 365 -10.56 -8.69 -17.84
C LEU A 365 -11.19 -9.43 -19.03
N ALA A 366 -11.73 -8.69 -20.00
CA ALA A 366 -12.31 -9.26 -21.22
C ALA A 366 -11.27 -10.06 -22.03
N GLU A 367 -10.05 -9.54 -22.17
CA GLU A 367 -8.99 -10.22 -22.90
C GLU A 367 -8.45 -11.44 -22.13
N ALA A 368 -8.23 -11.30 -20.81
CA ALA A 368 -7.78 -12.38 -19.94
C ALA A 368 -8.74 -13.57 -19.93
N ALA A 369 -10.05 -13.34 -19.99
CA ALA A 369 -11.05 -14.39 -20.07
C ALA A 369 -10.86 -15.30 -21.30
N ARG A 370 -10.34 -14.77 -22.42
CA ARG A 370 -10.08 -15.55 -23.64
C ARG A 370 -8.86 -16.46 -23.53
N CYS A 371 -7.97 -16.19 -22.59
CA CYS A 371 -6.80 -17.02 -22.30
C CYS A 371 -7.15 -18.32 -21.56
N VAL A 372 -8.33 -18.38 -20.94
CA VAL A 372 -8.76 -19.50 -20.10
C VAL A 372 -9.24 -20.67 -20.98
N LYS A 373 -8.80 -21.88 -20.63
CA LYS A 373 -9.30 -23.13 -21.23
C LYS A 373 -10.79 -23.34 -20.87
N PRO A 374 -11.56 -24.10 -21.67
CA PRO A 374 -12.90 -24.52 -21.26
C PRO A 374 -12.90 -25.18 -19.87
N GLY A 375 -13.81 -24.75 -18.98
CA GLY A 375 -13.85 -25.20 -17.59
C GLY A 375 -12.72 -24.68 -16.69
N GLY A 376 -11.91 -23.73 -17.17
CA GLY A 376 -10.88 -23.07 -16.37
C GLY A 376 -11.41 -21.93 -15.49
N THR A 377 -10.54 -21.44 -14.62
CA THR A 377 -10.88 -20.41 -13.63
C THR A 377 -10.19 -19.08 -13.95
N LEU A 378 -10.87 -17.98 -13.65
CA LEU A 378 -10.33 -16.62 -13.75
C LEU A 378 -10.51 -15.93 -12.39
N VAL A 379 -9.49 -15.30 -11.84
CA VAL A 379 -9.63 -14.40 -10.68
C VAL A 379 -9.31 -12.98 -11.10
N TYR A 380 -10.25 -12.07 -10.86
CA TYR A 380 -10.03 -10.64 -10.93
C TYR A 380 -9.78 -10.11 -9.52
N ALA A 381 -8.76 -9.26 -9.36
CA ALA A 381 -8.42 -8.70 -8.07
C ALA A 381 -7.81 -7.29 -8.19
N THR A 382 -8.04 -6.45 -7.19
CA THR A 382 -7.54 -5.06 -7.12
C THR A 382 -7.23 -4.67 -5.68
N CYS A 383 -6.22 -3.82 -5.47
CA CYS A 383 -5.90 -3.24 -4.16
C CYS A 383 -6.58 -1.88 -3.93
N THR A 384 -7.86 -1.77 -4.32
CA THR A 384 -8.70 -0.56 -4.18
C THR A 384 -10.01 -0.89 -3.47
N LEU A 385 -10.58 0.11 -2.80
CA LEU A 385 -11.89 0.05 -2.16
C LEU A 385 -12.99 0.72 -3.02
N HIS A 386 -12.62 1.20 -4.22
CA HIS A 386 -13.52 1.99 -5.06
C HIS A 386 -14.44 1.09 -5.91
N PRO A 387 -15.77 1.24 -5.82
CA PRO A 387 -16.70 0.32 -6.45
C PRO A 387 -16.66 0.34 -7.98
N ALA A 388 -16.32 1.48 -8.59
CA ALA A 388 -16.15 1.60 -10.04
C ALA A 388 -15.02 0.71 -10.60
N GLU A 389 -14.00 0.38 -9.80
CA GLU A 389 -12.90 -0.50 -10.19
C GLU A 389 -13.16 -1.97 -9.79
N ASN A 390 -14.23 -2.23 -9.04
CA ASN A 390 -14.48 -3.49 -8.35
C ASN A 390 -15.79 -4.09 -8.86
N GLU A 391 -16.88 -3.87 -8.14
CA GLU A 391 -18.21 -4.41 -8.45
C GLU A 391 -18.64 -4.05 -9.87
N ALA A 392 -18.50 -2.78 -10.27
CA ALA A 392 -18.95 -2.32 -11.58
C ALA A 392 -18.24 -3.05 -12.74
N VAL A 393 -16.94 -3.36 -12.59
CA VAL A 393 -16.16 -4.09 -13.60
C VAL A 393 -16.67 -5.54 -13.70
N ILE A 394 -16.90 -6.21 -12.58
CA ILE A 394 -17.38 -7.60 -12.54
C ILE A 394 -18.81 -7.70 -13.06
N GLU A 395 -19.70 -6.83 -12.62
CA GLU A 395 -21.10 -6.79 -13.06
C GLU A 395 -21.20 -6.59 -14.57
N GLN A 396 -20.45 -5.61 -15.10
CA GLN A 396 -20.39 -5.35 -16.54
C GLN A 396 -19.82 -6.55 -17.31
N PHE A 397 -18.77 -7.19 -16.79
CA PHE A 397 -18.18 -8.37 -17.41
C PHE A 397 -19.16 -9.55 -17.47
N CYS A 398 -19.81 -9.90 -16.36
CA CYS A 398 -20.79 -10.98 -16.32
C CYS A 398 -22.01 -10.69 -17.20
N HIS A 399 -22.45 -9.43 -17.27
CA HIS A 399 -23.55 -9.02 -18.16
C HIS A 399 -23.19 -9.22 -19.64
N THR A 400 -21.97 -8.85 -20.03
CA THR A 400 -21.50 -8.95 -21.42
C THR A 400 -21.02 -10.35 -21.81
N ASN A 401 -20.68 -11.19 -20.83
CA ASN A 401 -20.16 -12.54 -21.03
C ASN A 401 -20.97 -13.58 -20.24
N PRO A 402 -22.18 -13.95 -20.70
CA PRO A 402 -23.09 -14.83 -19.95
C PRO A 402 -22.60 -16.27 -19.74
N ALA A 403 -21.52 -16.65 -20.44
CA ALA A 403 -20.81 -17.91 -20.20
C ALA A 403 -19.93 -17.88 -18.93
N TRP A 404 -19.80 -16.74 -18.27
CA TRP A 404 -19.02 -16.59 -17.04
C TRP A 404 -19.92 -16.33 -15.85
N GLN A 405 -19.65 -17.03 -14.75
CA GLN A 405 -20.39 -16.87 -13.50
C GLN A 405 -19.42 -16.63 -12.35
N ILE A 406 -19.86 -15.80 -11.39
CA ILE A 406 -19.13 -15.61 -10.14
C ILE A 406 -19.24 -16.91 -9.34
N GLN A 407 -18.09 -17.44 -8.94
CA GLN A 407 -17.99 -18.58 -8.06
C GLN A 407 -17.66 -18.05 -6.64
N PRO A 408 -18.60 -18.16 -5.68
CA PRO A 408 -18.30 -17.82 -4.30
C PRO A 408 -17.12 -18.64 -3.77
N PRO A 409 -16.32 -18.08 -2.84
CA PRO A 409 -15.25 -18.84 -2.20
C PRO A 409 -15.83 -19.96 -1.35
N ASP A 410 -15.00 -20.97 -1.06
CA ASP A 410 -15.39 -22.07 -0.18
C ASP A 410 -15.70 -21.58 1.24
N PRO A 411 -16.63 -22.23 1.96
CA PRO A 411 -16.94 -21.87 3.35
C PRO A 411 -15.69 -21.85 4.23
N GLY A 412 -15.46 -20.72 4.92
CA GLY A 412 -14.31 -20.52 5.80
C GLY A 412 -13.05 -19.99 5.11
N PHE A 413 -13.10 -19.68 3.81
CA PHE A 413 -12.03 -18.95 3.13
C PHE A 413 -11.77 -17.60 3.78
N GLY A 414 -10.51 -17.32 4.15
CA GLY A 414 -10.12 -16.09 4.82
C GLY A 414 -10.88 -15.91 6.15
N GLN A 415 -10.32 -16.40 7.25
CA GLN A 415 -10.98 -16.33 8.57
C GLN A 415 -11.48 -14.90 8.88
N GLY A 416 -12.79 -14.73 9.07
CA GLY A 416 -13.41 -13.42 9.33
C GLY A 416 -13.67 -12.57 8.08
N LEU A 417 -13.51 -13.15 6.89
CA LEU A 417 -13.87 -12.56 5.61
C LEU A 417 -15.17 -13.20 5.12
N GLU A 418 -16.18 -12.38 4.91
CA GLU A 418 -17.48 -12.82 4.40
C GLU A 418 -17.61 -12.45 2.93
N ALA A 419 -18.07 -13.39 2.12
CA ALA A 419 -18.42 -13.12 0.73
C ALA A 419 -19.69 -12.25 0.69
N ALA A 420 -19.75 -11.32 -0.25
CA ALA A 420 -20.98 -10.62 -0.58
C ALA A 420 -22.02 -11.62 -1.14
N ALA A 421 -23.29 -11.21 -1.19
CA ALA A 421 -24.37 -12.07 -1.68
C ALA A 421 -24.13 -12.55 -3.12
N GLU A 422 -23.44 -11.74 -3.91
CA GLU A 422 -23.06 -12.01 -5.29
C GLU A 422 -21.85 -12.94 -5.43
N GLY A 423 -21.07 -13.14 -4.36
CA GLY A 423 -19.98 -14.11 -4.29
C GLY A 423 -18.54 -13.55 -4.30
N TRP A 424 -18.36 -12.25 -4.51
CA TRP A 424 -17.03 -11.62 -4.39
C TRP A 424 -16.66 -11.28 -2.94
N LEU A 425 -15.38 -11.00 -2.70
CA LEU A 425 -14.84 -10.65 -1.39
C LEU A 425 -14.33 -9.21 -1.35
N ARG A 426 -14.59 -8.55 -0.22
CA ARG A 426 -14.06 -7.22 0.12
C ARG A 426 -13.28 -7.28 1.41
N VAL A 427 -12.01 -6.94 1.35
CA VAL A 427 -11.15 -6.81 2.51
C VAL A 427 -11.18 -5.35 2.96
N TRP A 428 -11.80 -5.09 4.11
CA TRP A 428 -11.84 -3.79 4.75
C TRP A 428 -10.70 -3.68 5.77
N PRO A 429 -9.72 -2.78 5.55
CA PRO A 429 -8.47 -2.84 6.29
C PRO A 429 -8.60 -2.80 7.81
N HIS A 430 -9.48 -1.92 8.31
CA HIS A 430 -9.73 -1.75 9.74
C HIS A 430 -10.46 -2.95 10.39
N ARG A 431 -11.17 -3.77 9.60
CA ARG A 431 -11.88 -4.97 10.08
C ARG A 431 -10.96 -6.19 10.09
N GLN A 432 -10.16 -6.38 9.04
CA GLN A 432 -9.32 -7.57 8.84
C GLN A 432 -7.83 -7.37 9.21
N ASN A 433 -7.40 -6.15 9.52
CA ASN A 433 -6.02 -5.80 9.84
C ASN A 433 -5.02 -6.22 8.74
N MET A 434 -5.32 -5.89 7.49
CA MET A 434 -4.52 -6.14 6.28
C MET A 434 -4.87 -5.09 5.21
N ASP A 435 -4.16 -5.03 4.09
CA ASP A 435 -4.48 -4.05 3.03
C ASP A 435 -5.90 -4.23 2.48
N GLY A 436 -6.49 -3.12 2.02
CA GLY A 436 -7.79 -3.11 1.38
C GLY A 436 -7.73 -3.74 0.00
N PHE A 437 -8.63 -4.68 -0.27
CA PHE A 437 -8.59 -5.51 -1.46
C PHE A 437 -9.99 -5.93 -1.91
N PHE A 438 -10.15 -6.12 -3.21
CA PHE A 438 -11.32 -6.75 -3.81
C PHE A 438 -10.88 -7.95 -4.64
N MET A 439 -11.64 -9.04 -4.57
CA MET A 439 -11.35 -10.23 -5.37
C MET A 439 -12.63 -10.98 -5.75
N ALA A 440 -12.72 -11.40 -6.99
CA ALA A 440 -13.83 -12.16 -7.55
C ALA A 440 -13.29 -13.36 -8.34
N LYS A 441 -13.72 -14.56 -7.97
CA LYS A 441 -13.46 -15.79 -8.71
C LYS A 441 -14.58 -15.98 -9.73
N LEU A 442 -14.20 -16.22 -10.96
CA LEU A 442 -15.07 -16.41 -12.11
C LEU A 442 -14.76 -17.78 -12.72
N GLN A 443 -15.81 -18.47 -13.13
CA GLN A 443 -15.71 -19.79 -13.73
C GLN A 443 -16.41 -19.75 -15.10
N ALA A 444 -15.73 -20.27 -16.12
CA ALA A 444 -16.36 -20.48 -17.42
C ALA A 444 -17.33 -21.66 -17.33
N ALA A 445 -18.55 -21.47 -17.86
CA ALA A 445 -19.61 -22.46 -17.94
C ALA A 445 -19.27 -23.66 -18.83
#